data_AF-A0A3B0YVD9-F1
#
_entry.id   AF-A0A3B0YVD9-F1
#
_cell.length_a   1.000
_cell.length_b   1.000
_cell.length_c   1.000
_cell.angle_alpha   90.00
_cell.angle_beta   90.00
_cell.angle_gamma   90.00
#
_symmetry.space_group_name_H-M   'P 1'
#
loop_
_entity.id
_entity.type
_entity.pdbx_description
1 polymer ?
#
loop_
_entity_poly.entity_id
_entity_poly.type
_entity_poly.pdbx_seq_one_letter_code
_entity_poly.pdbx_strand_id
1 'polypeptide(L)'
;MDDISSMKINAIIMTMLLSFGAHSAMAASDNYCDAPKGSQQWEKAVSKYKYFSTWKSLHRLRSGLCQQVERGSINLNEAAVTFEKEKAKKIRILRERKNKIRGRKRVMFG
;
A
#
# COMPACT_ATOMS: atom_id res chain seq x y z
N MET A 1 -62.41 -0.44 8.48
CA MET A 1 -61.45 0.39 9.25
C MET A 1 -60.06 0.03 8.72
N ASP A 2 -59.77 0.30 7.45
CA ASP A 2 -58.69 -0.42 6.75
C ASP A 2 -57.80 0.48 5.87
N ASP A 3 -57.84 1.80 6.04
CA ASP A 3 -57.04 2.72 5.20
C ASP A 3 -55.86 3.37 5.95
N ILE A 4 -55.83 3.29 7.28
CA ILE A 4 -54.77 3.91 8.11
C ILE A 4 -53.47 3.07 8.14
N SER A 5 -53.57 1.77 7.87
CA SER A 5 -52.41 0.86 7.89
C SER A 5 -51.56 0.95 6.61
N SER A 6 -52.19 1.07 5.43
CA SER A 6 -51.46 1.06 4.15
C SER A 6 -50.61 2.33 3.91
N MET A 7 -51.07 3.49 4.39
CA MET A 7 -50.33 4.76 4.22
C MET A 7 -49.07 4.81 5.11
N LYS A 8 -49.09 4.16 6.27
CA LYS A 8 -47.94 4.06 7.19
C LYS A 8 -46.89 3.07 6.70
N ILE A 9 -47.32 1.95 6.10
CA ILE A 9 -46.41 0.94 5.54
C ILE A 9 -45.61 1.52 4.36
N ASN A 10 -46.27 2.24 3.45
CA ASN A 10 -45.59 2.88 2.32
C ASN A 10 -44.61 3.97 2.77
N ALA A 11 -44.91 4.70 3.84
CA ALA A 11 -44.01 5.68 4.43
C ALA A 11 -42.76 5.03 5.07
N ILE A 12 -42.91 3.86 5.71
CA ILE A 12 -41.79 3.10 6.31
C ILE A 12 -40.86 2.55 5.22
N ILE A 13 -41.42 2.05 4.11
CA ILE A 13 -40.63 1.52 2.98
C ILE A 13 -39.80 2.64 2.32
N MET A 14 -40.39 3.84 2.17
CA MET A 14 -39.67 5.00 1.61
C MET A 14 -38.58 5.54 2.55
N THR A 15 -38.78 5.49 3.88
CA THR A 15 -37.74 5.91 4.84
C THR A 15 -36.57 4.92 4.92
N MET A 16 -36.82 3.62 4.73
CA MET A 16 -35.76 2.61 4.62
C MET A 16 -34.87 2.80 3.38
N LEU A 17 -35.45 3.19 2.24
CA LEU A 17 -34.70 3.39 0.99
C LEU A 17 -33.80 4.63 1.01
N LEU A 18 -34.18 5.70 1.73
CA LEU A 18 -33.36 6.91 1.88
C LEU A 18 -32.18 6.75 2.86
N SER A 19 -32.20 5.72 3.70
CA SER A 19 -31.16 5.48 4.72
C SER A 19 -29.94 4.71 4.18
N PHE A 20 -30.03 4.13 2.99
CA PHE A 20 -28.97 3.30 2.38
C PHE A 20 -28.05 4.05 1.40
N GLY A 21 -28.19 5.37 1.28
CA GLY A 21 -27.45 6.19 0.30
C GLY A 21 -26.08 6.71 0.75
N ALA A 22 -25.61 6.39 1.96
CA ALA A 22 -24.33 6.87 2.49
C ALA A 22 -23.30 5.74 2.67
N HIS A 23 -23.39 4.67 1.87
CA HIS A 23 -22.23 3.79 1.69
C HIS A 23 -21.20 4.55 0.86
N SER A 24 -20.44 5.38 1.57
CA SER A 24 -19.18 5.93 1.11
C SER A 24 -18.46 4.82 0.38
N ALA A 25 -18.38 4.96 -0.95
CA ALA A 25 -17.31 4.36 -1.72
C ALA A 25 -16.02 5.04 -1.24
N MET A 26 -15.59 4.68 -0.02
CA MET A 26 -14.18 4.74 0.33
C MET A 26 -13.55 3.79 -0.66
N ALA A 27 -13.09 4.35 -1.77
CA ALA A 27 -12.16 3.71 -2.68
C ALA A 27 -11.25 2.89 -1.79
N ALA A 28 -11.28 1.57 -1.96
CA ALA A 28 -10.33 0.69 -1.34
C ALA A 28 -8.97 1.12 -1.88
N SER A 29 -8.37 2.13 -1.24
CA SER A 29 -7.02 2.55 -1.49
C SER A 29 -6.24 1.29 -1.22
N ASP A 30 -5.69 0.66 -2.27
CA ASP A 30 -4.90 -0.56 -2.17
C ASP A 30 -4.02 -0.41 -0.93
N ASN A 31 -4.39 -1.14 0.11
CA ASN A 31 -3.90 -0.80 1.44
C ASN A 31 -2.40 -1.09 1.40
N TYR A 32 -1.54 -0.08 1.45
CA TYR A 32 -0.09 -0.27 1.30
C TYR A 32 0.45 -1.32 2.30
N CYS A 33 -0.24 -1.46 3.44
CA CYS A 33 0.02 -2.49 4.44
C CYS A 33 -0.70 -3.82 4.12
N ASP A 34 -1.98 -3.78 3.73
CA ASP A 34 -2.82 -4.98 3.63
C ASP A 34 -3.17 -5.45 2.21
N ALA A 35 -2.67 -4.78 1.15
CA ALA A 35 -3.02 -5.07 -0.24
C ALA A 35 -2.56 -6.48 -0.59
N PRO A 36 -3.47 -7.45 -0.80
CA PRO A 36 -3.09 -8.86 -0.96
C PRO A 36 -2.19 -9.06 -2.18
N LYS A 37 -2.43 -8.31 -3.26
CA LYS A 37 -1.64 -8.37 -4.51
C LYS A 37 -0.25 -7.76 -4.34
N GLY A 38 -0.15 -6.59 -3.70
CA GLY A 38 1.12 -5.91 -3.44
C GLY A 38 1.96 -6.62 -2.38
N SER A 39 1.31 -7.21 -1.38
CA SER A 39 1.93 -8.07 -0.36
C SER A 39 2.52 -9.34 -0.99
N GLN A 40 1.77 -10.07 -1.80
CA GLN A 40 2.27 -11.32 -2.39
C GLN A 40 3.48 -11.12 -3.33
N GLN A 41 3.45 -10.08 -4.18
CA GLN A 41 4.59 -9.77 -5.05
C GLN A 41 5.81 -9.33 -4.24
N TRP A 42 5.58 -8.58 -3.18
CA TRP A 42 6.63 -8.16 -2.25
C TRP A 42 7.24 -9.33 -1.50
N GLU A 43 6.43 -10.22 -0.93
CA GLU A 43 6.90 -11.41 -0.22
C GLU A 43 7.67 -12.36 -1.14
N LYS A 44 7.24 -12.52 -2.39
CA LYS A 44 8.00 -13.26 -3.40
C LYS A 44 9.36 -12.61 -3.68
N ALA A 45 9.41 -11.28 -3.79
CA ALA A 45 10.66 -10.55 -3.98
C ALA A 45 11.58 -10.62 -2.75
N VAL A 46 11.02 -10.48 -1.54
CA VAL A 46 11.74 -10.62 -0.27
C VAL A 46 12.31 -12.02 -0.14
N SER A 47 11.54 -13.06 -0.42
CA SER A 47 12.02 -14.45 -0.39
C SER A 47 13.15 -14.68 -1.39
N LYS A 48 12.98 -14.22 -2.64
CA LYS A 48 13.98 -14.34 -3.71
C LYS A 48 15.28 -13.60 -3.41
N TYR A 49 15.18 -12.46 -2.73
CA TYR A 49 16.32 -11.58 -2.49
C TYR A 49 16.67 -11.42 -0.99
N LYS A 50 16.26 -12.36 -0.13
CA LYS A 50 16.40 -12.26 1.33
C LYS A 50 17.83 -12.06 1.83
N TYR A 51 18.80 -12.53 1.06
CA TYR A 51 20.23 -12.40 1.37
C TYR A 51 20.82 -11.04 0.98
N PHE A 52 20.11 -10.24 0.19
CA PHE A 52 20.55 -8.89 -0.15
C PHE A 52 20.14 -7.92 0.95
N SER A 53 21.14 -7.31 1.59
CA SER A 53 20.96 -6.35 2.70
C SER A 53 19.99 -5.21 2.38
N THR A 54 19.94 -4.78 1.12
CA THR A 54 18.98 -3.79 0.62
C THR A 54 17.53 -4.24 0.80
N TRP A 55 17.20 -5.49 0.44
CA TRP A 55 15.86 -6.03 0.55
C TRP A 55 15.46 -6.23 2.01
N LYS A 56 16.38 -6.73 2.86
CA LYS A 56 16.17 -6.81 4.31
C LYS A 56 15.93 -5.43 4.95
N SER A 57 16.56 -4.38 4.43
CA SER A 57 16.35 -3.00 4.89
C SER A 57 15.00 -2.45 4.44
N LEU A 58 14.59 -2.70 3.20
CA LEU A 58 13.29 -2.25 2.70
C LEU A 58 12.13 -2.98 3.38
N HIS A 59 12.28 -4.28 3.67
CA HIS A 59 11.27 -5.02 4.44
C HIS A 59 11.06 -4.40 5.82
N ARG A 60 12.15 -4.13 6.56
CA ARG A 60 12.07 -3.45 7.86
C ARG A 60 11.42 -2.06 7.77
N LEU A 61 11.75 -1.30 6.72
CA LEU A 61 11.12 0.00 6.48
C LEU A 61 9.61 -0.13 6.28
N ARG A 62 9.17 -1.08 5.43
CA ARG A 62 7.75 -1.33 5.19
C ARG A 62 7.02 -1.67 6.49
N SER A 63 7.54 -2.61 7.28
CA SER A 63 6.93 -2.98 8.57
C SER A 63 6.83 -1.78 9.52
N GLY A 64 7.89 -0.97 9.63
CA GLY A 64 7.89 0.21 10.49
C GLY A 64 6.93 1.31 10.04
N LEU A 65 6.72 1.49 8.73
CA LEU A 65 5.72 2.43 8.20
C LEU A 65 4.29 1.92 8.48
N CYS A 66 4.05 0.63 8.33
CA CYS A 66 2.73 0.06 8.63
C CYS A 66 2.36 0.15 10.10
N GLN A 67 3.31 -0.07 11.01
CA GLN A 67 3.07 0.19 12.44
C GLN A 67 2.75 1.66 12.74
N GLN A 68 3.32 2.61 12.00
CA GLN A 68 2.98 4.03 12.16
C GLN A 68 1.59 4.36 11.63
N VAL A 69 1.16 3.71 10.54
CA VAL A 69 -0.21 3.80 10.02
C VAL A 69 -1.21 3.22 11.04
N GLU A 70 -0.93 2.04 11.59
CA GLU A 70 -1.77 1.41 12.63
C GLU A 70 -1.91 2.29 13.88
N ARG A 71 -0.84 3.01 14.26
CA ARG A 71 -0.84 3.96 15.38
C ARG A 71 -1.49 5.31 15.04
N GLY A 72 -1.89 5.53 13.79
CA GLY A 72 -2.42 6.80 13.30
C GLY A 72 -1.38 7.94 13.26
N SER A 73 -0.08 7.63 13.37
CA SER A 73 0.99 8.63 13.35
C SER A 73 1.23 9.21 11.96
N ILE A 74 0.98 8.41 10.92
CA ILE A 74 1.00 8.83 9.51
C ILE A 74 -0.19 8.19 8.80
N ASN A 75 -0.64 8.78 7.69
CA ASN A 75 -1.66 8.15 6.86
C ASN A 75 -1.05 7.17 5.85
N LEU A 76 -1.90 6.35 5.23
CA LEU A 76 -1.50 5.29 4.30
C LEU A 76 -0.78 5.82 3.05
N ASN A 77 -1.22 6.98 2.54
CA ASN A 77 -0.60 7.61 1.38
C ASN A 77 0.83 8.10 1.71
N GLU A 78 1.01 8.71 2.87
CA GLU A 78 2.31 9.15 3.35
C GLU A 78 3.30 7.98 3.54
N ALA A 79 2.82 6.86 4.09
CA ALA A 79 3.58 5.63 4.19
C ALA A 79 4.02 5.11 2.80
N ALA A 80 3.11 5.06 1.84
CA ALA A 80 3.39 4.60 0.48
C ALA A 80 4.43 5.49 -0.23
N VAL A 81 4.26 6.80 -0.18
CA VAL A 81 5.19 7.77 -0.78
C VAL A 81 6.59 7.66 -0.15
N THR A 82 6.65 7.54 1.17
CA THR A 82 7.92 7.42 1.91
C THR A 82 8.67 6.15 1.50
N PHE A 83 7.97 5.03 1.40
CA PHE A 83 8.57 3.78 0.98
C PHE A 83 9.10 3.82 -0.46
N GLU A 84 8.30 4.33 -1.40
CA GLU A 84 8.70 4.42 -2.81
C GLU A 84 9.93 5.31 -2.99
N LYS A 85 10.00 6.42 -2.26
CA LYS A 85 11.17 7.32 -2.23
C LYS A 85 12.43 6.60 -1.76
N GLU A 86 12.35 5.85 -0.66
CA GLU A 86 13.50 5.11 -0.11
C GLU A 86 13.90 3.91 -0.99
N LYS A 87 12.92 3.22 -1.59
CA LYS A 87 13.16 2.17 -2.57
C LYS A 87 13.91 2.71 -3.78
N ALA A 88 13.45 3.81 -4.37
CA ALA A 88 14.09 4.45 -5.50
C ALA A 88 15.53 4.89 -5.19
N LYS A 89 15.75 5.51 -4.02
CA LYS A 89 17.08 5.92 -3.55
C LYS A 89 18.04 4.74 -3.45
N LYS A 90 17.61 3.62 -2.85
CA LYS A 90 18.44 2.42 -2.72
C LYS A 90 18.76 1.79 -4.09
N ILE A 91 17.77 1.72 -4.99
CA ILE A 91 17.99 1.22 -6.36
C ILE A 91 19.00 2.09 -7.11
N ARG A 92 18.91 3.42 -6.97
CA ARG A 92 19.86 4.36 -7.57
C ARG A 92 21.28 4.08 -7.11
N ILE A 93 21.50 3.97 -5.80
CA ILE A 93 22.81 3.66 -5.20
C ILE A 93 23.37 2.33 -5.74
N LEU A 94 22.54 1.29 -5.84
CA LEU A 94 22.96 0.00 -6.39
C LEU A 94 23.38 0.12 -7.86
N ARG A 95 22.63 0.87 -8.67
CA ARG A 95 22.95 1.10 -10.09
C ARG A 95 24.26 1.86 -10.25
N GLU A 96 24.47 2.92 -9.47
CA GLU A 96 25.71 3.70 -9.46
C GLU A 96 26.92 2.84 -9.08
N ARG A 97 26.80 2.02 -8.02
CA ARG A 97 27.86 1.07 -7.62
C ARG A 97 28.18 0.07 -8.72
N LYS A 98 27.15 -0.52 -9.36
CA LYS A 98 27.33 -1.45 -10.49
C LYS A 98 28.06 -0.78 -11.66
N ASN A 99 27.70 0.45 -12.00
CA ASN A 99 28.34 1.20 -13.09
C ASN A 99 29.79 1.54 -12.78
N LYS A 100 30.09 1.94 -11.53
CA LYS A 100 31.48 2.21 -11.10
C LYS A 100 32.37 0.96 -11.18
N ILE A 101 31.86 -0.20 -10.79
CA ILE A 101 32.58 -1.49 -10.91
C ILE A 101 32.84 -1.83 -12.38
N ARG A 102 31.84 -1.69 -13.26
CA ARG A 102 32.00 -1.94 -14.71
C ARG A 102 32.99 -0.98 -15.35
N GLY A 103 32.95 0.30 -15.00
CA GLY A 103 33.90 1.32 -15.46
C GLY A 103 35.33 0.98 -15.05
N ARG A 104 35.56 0.64 -13.77
CA ARG A 104 36.88 0.19 -13.28
C ARG A 104 37.38 -1.05 -14.02
N LYS A 105 36.51 -2.04 -14.27
CA LYS A 105 36.89 -3.25 -15.00
C LYS A 105 37.29 -2.93 -16.46
N ARG A 106 36.63 -1.98 -17.12
CA ARG A 106 36.99 -1.56 -18.48
C ARG A 106 38.36 -0.89 -18.54
N VAL A 107 38.72 -0.06 -17.55
CA VAL A 107 40.04 0.61 -17.48
C VAL A 107 41.17 -0.36 -17.14
N MET A 108 40.89 -1.43 -16.38
CA MET A 108 41.92 -2.36 -15.91
C MET A 108 42.23 -3.49 -16.90
N PHE A 109 41.31 -3.81 -17.81
CA PHE A 109 41.41 -4.95 -18.74
C PHE A 109 41.22 -4.55 -20.21
N GLY A 110 41.14 -3.26 -20.51
CA GLY A 110 41.07 -2.71 -21.87
C GLY A 110 42.25 -1.80 -22.09
#